data_AF-A0A0F0HCX8-F1
#
_entry.id   AF-A0A0F0HCX8-F1
#
_cell.length_a   1.000
_cell.length_b   1.000
_cell.length_c   1.000
_cell.angle_alpha   90.00
_cell.angle_beta   90.00
_cell.angle_gamma   90.00
#
_symmetry.space_group_name_H-M   'P 1'
#
loop_
_entity.id
_entity.type
_entity.pdbx_description
1 polymer ?
#
loop_
_entity_poly.entity_id
_entity_poly.type
_entity_poly.pdbx_seq_one_letter_code
_entity_poly.pdbx_strand_id
1 'polypeptide(L)'
;MRNFAQVDLIYTDMHVAEMYEALGYGEDEARRKAVKNLRGVRAKVNNAAAEADPTGLRLRARPMSSLTDIPAYRTLHNHLNNLLDIDPEFRETCNSLVDAFLSSKVLGGKTATARQREVCLEYVCAEAPLFLDTPAILGVPSSLNCYHQLLPMAELLYSRGSGLRASRNQGHAIITPAEGDSDDR
;
A
#
# COMPACT_ATOMS: atom_id res chain seq x y z
N MET A 1 -18.54 0.17 -9.31
CA MET A 1 -18.97 -1.18 -9.76
C MET A 1 -19.25 -1.34 -11.26
N ARG A 2 -19.20 -0.28 -12.09
CA ARG A 2 -19.48 -0.38 -13.53
C ARG A 2 -18.35 -1.06 -14.33
N ASN A 3 -17.10 -0.90 -13.91
CA ASN A 3 -15.91 -1.30 -14.68
C ASN A 3 -15.26 -2.61 -14.21
N PHE A 4 -15.65 -3.15 -13.04
CA PHE A 4 -15.01 -4.33 -12.44
C PHE A 4 -16.07 -5.31 -11.94
N ALA A 5 -15.84 -6.62 -12.14
CA ALA A 5 -16.72 -7.67 -11.64
C ALA A 5 -16.75 -7.73 -10.10
N GLN A 6 -15.59 -7.55 -9.47
CA GLN A 6 -15.39 -7.47 -8.02
C GLN A 6 -14.43 -6.31 -7.71
N VAL A 7 -14.58 -5.69 -6.54
CA VAL A 7 -13.71 -4.65 -6.00
C VAL A 7 -13.41 -4.98 -4.54
N ASP A 8 -12.13 -4.91 -4.16
CA ASP A 8 -11.69 -5.01 -2.77
C ASP A 8 -11.08 -3.68 -2.33
N LEU A 9 -11.68 -3.06 -1.32
CA LEU A 9 -11.12 -1.91 -0.62
C LEU A 9 -10.19 -2.41 0.48
N ILE A 10 -8.89 -2.22 0.27
CA ILE A 10 -7.87 -2.53 1.25
C ILE A 10 -7.46 -1.23 1.96
N TYR A 11 -7.59 -1.20 3.28
CA TYR A 11 -7.04 -0.09 4.08
C TYR A 11 -5.81 -0.56 4.85
N THR A 12 -4.76 0.25 4.79
CA THR A 12 -3.47 -0.06 5.41
C THR A 12 -3.54 0.16 6.92
N ASP A 13 -3.48 -0.93 7.68
CA ASP A 13 -3.55 -0.94 9.14
C ASP A 13 -2.26 -1.44 9.82
N MET A 14 -1.20 -1.60 9.05
CA MET A 14 0.13 -2.00 9.50
C MET A 14 1.09 -0.81 9.48
N HIS A 15 2.10 -0.82 10.36
CA HIS A 15 3.19 0.17 10.46
C HIS A 15 2.75 1.63 10.72
N VAL A 16 1.49 1.87 11.09
CA VAL A 16 0.93 3.22 11.25
C VAL A 16 1.43 3.93 12.51
N ALA A 17 1.61 3.21 13.61
CA ALA A 17 2.13 3.79 14.85
C ALA A 17 3.62 4.12 14.69
N GLU A 18 4.38 3.19 14.12
CA GLU A 18 5.79 3.32 13.79
C GLU A 18 6.03 4.51 12.87
N MET A 19 5.15 4.74 11.89
CA MET A 19 5.23 5.92 11.03
C MET A 19 5.00 7.22 11.81
N TYR A 20 4.08 7.25 12.78
CA TYR A 20 3.95 8.43 13.66
C TYR A 20 5.20 8.63 14.52
N GLU A 21 5.77 7.57 15.10
CA GLU A 21 7.02 7.68 15.86
C GLU A 21 8.16 8.22 15.01
N ALA A 22 8.30 7.69 13.79
CA ALA A 22 9.29 8.15 12.83
C ALA A 22 9.10 9.64 12.46
N LEU A 23 7.87 10.16 12.53
CA LEU A 23 7.54 11.57 12.31
C LEU A 23 7.70 12.45 13.58
N GLY A 24 8.21 11.89 14.67
CA GLY A 24 8.57 12.63 15.89
C GLY A 24 7.51 12.60 16.99
N TYR A 25 6.46 11.79 16.87
CA TYR A 25 5.53 11.55 17.97
C TYR A 25 6.16 10.64 19.03
N GLY A 26 5.86 10.87 20.32
CA GLY A 26 6.22 9.91 21.37
C GLY A 26 5.42 8.60 21.23
N GLU A 27 5.99 7.46 21.61
CA GLU A 27 5.40 6.12 21.46
C GLU A 27 3.92 6.05 21.89
N ASP A 28 3.59 6.51 23.10
CA ASP A 28 2.22 6.52 23.61
C ASP A 28 1.27 7.40 22.80
N GLU A 29 1.77 8.52 22.28
CA GLU A 29 0.98 9.43 21.44
C GLU A 29 0.78 8.83 20.05
N ALA A 30 1.84 8.28 19.45
CA ALA A 30 1.82 7.60 18.18
C ALA A 30 0.83 6.45 18.17
N ARG A 31 0.85 5.59 19.19
CA ARG A 31 -0.12 4.50 19.37
C ARG A 31 -1.55 5.01 19.48
N ARG A 32 -1.80 6.01 20.33
CA ARG A 32 -3.15 6.61 20.49
C ARG A 32 -3.66 7.19 19.18
N LYS A 33 -2.79 7.88 18.44
CA LYS A 33 -3.12 8.49 17.15
C LYS A 33 -3.39 7.44 16.07
N ALA A 34 -2.57 6.40 15.98
CA ALA A 34 -2.77 5.27 15.09
C ALA A 34 -4.13 4.60 15.35
N VAL A 35 -4.45 4.25 16.60
CA VAL A 35 -5.75 3.64 16.95
C VAL A 35 -6.92 4.53 16.54
N LYS A 36 -6.86 5.83 16.85
CA LYS A 36 -7.92 6.78 16.49
C LYS A 36 -8.11 6.85 14.97
N ASN A 37 -7.02 6.95 14.22
CA ASN A 37 -7.06 7.10 12.77
C ASN A 37 -7.53 5.82 12.08
N LEU A 38 -7.03 4.66 12.52
CA LEU A 38 -7.46 3.36 12.01
C LEU A 38 -8.93 3.09 12.28
N ARG A 39 -9.45 3.47 13.46
CA ARG A 39 -10.88 3.40 13.74
C ARG A 39 -11.70 4.25 12.76
N GLY A 40 -11.23 5.47 12.48
CA GLY A 40 -11.88 6.37 11.52
C GLY A 40 -11.88 5.83 10.09
N VAL A 41 -10.73 5.40 9.58
CA VAL A 41 -10.58 4.83 8.24
C VAL A 41 -11.40 3.56 8.10
N ARG A 42 -11.31 2.63 9.06
CA ARG A 42 -12.10 1.39 9.05
C ARG A 42 -13.59 1.67 8.98
N ALA A 43 -14.10 2.62 9.79
CA ALA A 43 -15.51 2.97 9.76
C ALA A 43 -15.92 3.56 8.40
N LYS A 44 -15.15 4.52 7.87
CA LYS A 44 -15.42 5.14 6.57
C LYS A 44 -15.44 4.13 5.43
N VAL A 45 -14.42 3.29 5.34
CA VAL A 45 -14.29 2.29 4.25
C VAL A 45 -15.39 1.24 4.34
N ASN A 46 -15.70 0.73 5.53
CA ASN A 46 -16.78 -0.26 5.70
C ASN A 46 -18.16 0.34 5.40
N ASN A 47 -18.42 1.57 5.85
CA ASN A 47 -19.68 2.25 5.57
C ASN A 47 -19.84 2.52 4.07
N ALA A 48 -18.81 3.03 3.41
CA ALA A 48 -18.83 3.26 1.96
C ALA A 48 -19.02 1.94 1.18
N ALA A 49 -18.40 0.85 1.61
CA ALA A 49 -18.61 -0.47 1.01
C ALA A 49 -20.05 -0.96 1.18
N ALA A 50 -20.61 -0.85 2.39
CA ALA A 50 -21.97 -1.26 2.69
C ALA A 50 -23.03 -0.40 1.98
N GLU A 51 -22.78 0.90 1.83
CA GLU A 51 -23.66 1.81 1.09
C GLU A 51 -23.65 1.49 -0.42
N ALA A 52 -22.46 1.26 -0.99
CA ALA A 52 -22.32 0.98 -2.42
C ALA A 52 -22.74 -0.45 -2.80
N ASP A 53 -22.57 -1.44 -1.92
CA ASP A 53 -23.01 -2.83 -2.10
C ASP A 53 -23.47 -3.45 -0.77
N PRO A 54 -24.75 -3.28 -0.40
CA PRO A 54 -25.30 -3.85 0.84
C PRO A 54 -25.23 -5.39 0.90
N THR A 55 -25.08 -6.06 -0.24
CA THR A 55 -24.99 -7.53 -0.29
C THR A 55 -23.58 -8.04 -0.02
N GLY A 56 -22.55 -7.19 -0.16
CA GLY A 56 -21.14 -7.55 -0.01
C GLY A 56 -20.63 -8.59 -1.04
N LEU A 57 -21.38 -8.84 -2.10
CA LEU A 57 -21.05 -9.86 -3.10
C LEU A 57 -19.94 -9.40 -4.02
N ARG A 58 -19.97 -8.13 -4.44
CA ARG A 58 -19.06 -7.56 -5.44
C ARG A 58 -18.10 -6.54 -4.86
N LEU A 59 -18.43 -5.91 -3.74
CA LEU A 59 -17.56 -4.96 -3.04
C LEU A 59 -17.29 -5.42 -1.62
N ARG A 60 -16.01 -5.53 -1.26
CA ARG A 60 -15.57 -5.97 0.07
C ARG A 60 -14.57 -4.98 0.63
N ALA A 61 -14.65 -4.71 1.93
CA ALA A 61 -13.67 -3.93 2.66
C ALA A 61 -12.91 -4.83 3.63
N ARG A 62 -11.58 -4.73 3.65
CA ARG A 62 -10.75 -5.53 4.57
C ARG A 62 -9.47 -4.79 4.96
N PRO A 63 -8.98 -5.00 6.20
CA PRO A 63 -7.67 -4.49 6.58
C PRO A 63 -6.56 -5.23 5.83
N MET A 64 -5.45 -4.54 5.56
CA MET A 64 -4.28 -5.18 4.95
C MET A 64 -3.70 -6.29 5.83
N SER A 65 -3.75 -6.14 7.16
CA SER A 65 -3.32 -7.16 8.12
C SER A 65 -4.02 -8.51 7.91
N SER A 66 -5.27 -8.53 7.41
CA SER A 66 -5.99 -9.77 7.09
C SER A 66 -5.38 -10.58 5.94
N LEU A 67 -4.49 -9.98 5.15
CA LEU A 67 -3.81 -10.64 4.04
C LEU A 67 -2.56 -11.41 4.49
N THR A 68 -2.04 -11.13 5.68
CA THR A 68 -0.78 -11.69 6.20
C THR A 68 -0.82 -13.22 6.40
N ASP A 69 -2.02 -13.76 6.60
CA ASP A 69 -2.26 -15.19 6.72
C ASP A 69 -2.44 -15.91 5.37
N ILE A 70 -2.53 -15.17 4.26
CA ILE A 70 -2.69 -15.74 2.92
C ILE A 70 -1.32 -16.23 2.42
N PRO A 71 -1.17 -17.52 2.02
CA PRO A 71 0.12 -18.06 1.61
C PRO A 71 0.78 -17.32 0.44
N ALA A 72 -0.01 -16.85 -0.54
CA ALA A 72 0.48 -16.07 -1.66
C ALA A 72 1.08 -14.73 -1.21
N TYR A 73 0.39 -14.00 -0.33
CA TYR A 73 0.89 -12.75 0.26
C TYR A 73 2.20 -13.00 1.00
N ARG A 74 2.22 -14.02 1.88
CA ARG A 74 3.41 -14.36 2.69
C ARG A 74 4.61 -14.71 1.81
N THR A 75 4.39 -15.46 0.74
CA THR A 75 5.45 -15.83 -0.21
C THR A 75 6.07 -14.61 -0.88
N LEU A 76 5.23 -13.70 -1.40
CA LEU A 76 5.68 -12.47 -2.05
C LEU A 76 6.39 -11.54 -1.06
N HIS A 77 5.83 -11.37 0.13
CA HIS A 77 6.40 -10.54 1.19
C HIS A 77 7.77 -11.07 1.64
N ASN A 78 7.89 -12.39 1.85
CA ASN A 78 9.17 -13.01 2.22
C ASN A 78 10.20 -12.92 1.10
N HIS A 79 9.77 -13.10 -0.16
CA HIS A 79 10.66 -12.94 -1.32
C HIS A 79 11.22 -11.52 -1.39
N LEU A 80 10.38 -10.50 -1.19
CA LEU A 80 10.79 -9.10 -1.19
C LEU A 80 11.80 -8.79 -0.08
N ASN A 81 11.52 -9.22 1.15
CA ASN A 81 12.44 -9.02 2.27
C ASN A 81 13.77 -9.74 2.05
N ASN A 82 13.73 -10.97 1.53
CA ASN A 82 14.93 -11.69 1.17
C ASN A 82 15.76 -10.96 0.09
N LEU A 83 15.12 -10.38 -0.94
CA LEU A 83 15.82 -9.55 -1.93
C LEU A 83 16.48 -8.33 -1.29
N LEU A 84 15.78 -7.62 -0.39
CA LEU A 84 16.39 -6.52 0.35
C LEU A 84 17.63 -6.99 1.10
N ASP A 85 17.61 -8.16 1.72
CA ASP A 85 18.72 -8.69 2.51
C ASP A 85 19.93 -9.14 1.69
N ILE A 86 19.70 -9.75 0.52
CA ILE A 86 20.77 -10.40 -0.26
C ILE A 86 21.23 -9.59 -1.48
N ASP A 87 20.45 -8.61 -1.93
CA ASP A 87 20.73 -7.82 -3.13
C ASP A 87 20.93 -6.33 -2.76
N PRO A 88 22.18 -5.88 -2.62
CA PRO A 88 22.49 -4.48 -2.27
C PRO A 88 22.01 -3.47 -3.31
N GLU A 89 21.99 -3.83 -4.59
CA GLU A 89 21.54 -2.95 -5.68
C GLU A 89 20.03 -2.74 -5.60
N PHE A 90 19.29 -3.83 -5.35
CA PHE A 90 17.86 -3.77 -5.09
C PHE A 90 17.55 -2.92 -3.85
N ARG A 91 18.28 -3.12 -2.74
CA ARG A 91 18.13 -2.33 -1.52
C ARG A 91 18.37 -0.84 -1.77
N GLU A 92 19.43 -0.49 -2.48
CA GLU A 92 19.76 0.92 -2.76
C GLU A 92 18.71 1.58 -3.65
N THR A 93 18.17 0.83 -4.60
CA THR A 93 17.06 1.31 -5.44
C THR A 93 15.80 1.57 -4.61
N CYS A 94 15.43 0.64 -3.73
CA CYS A 94 14.31 0.82 -2.80
C CYS A 94 14.52 2.02 -1.86
N ASN A 95 15.72 2.19 -1.30
CA ASN A 95 16.08 3.34 -0.46
C ASN A 95 15.91 4.66 -1.21
N SER A 96 16.40 4.73 -2.45
CA SER A 96 16.30 5.94 -3.29
C SER A 96 14.85 6.33 -3.57
N LEU A 97 13.99 5.34 -3.85
CA LEU A 97 12.56 5.56 -4.08
C LEU A 97 11.83 6.01 -2.80
N VAL A 98 12.16 5.40 -1.66
CA VAL A 98 11.63 5.79 -0.35
C VAL A 98 12.06 7.21 0.03
N ASP A 99 13.33 7.58 -0.20
CA ASP A 99 13.83 8.93 0.09
C ASP A 99 13.13 9.98 -0.76
N ALA A 100 12.95 9.72 -2.07
CA ALA A 100 12.23 10.61 -2.96
C ALA A 100 10.76 10.79 -2.52
N PHE A 101 10.10 9.71 -2.12
CA PHE A 101 8.74 9.76 -1.60
C PHE A 101 8.65 10.54 -0.27
N LEU A 102 9.48 10.21 0.71
CA LEU A 102 9.49 10.87 2.01
C LEU A 102 9.79 12.36 1.87
N SER A 103 10.80 12.72 1.08
CA SER A 103 11.14 14.12 0.84
C SER A 103 9.98 14.88 0.19
N SER A 104 9.41 14.35 -0.89
CA SER A 104 8.39 15.08 -1.66
C SER A 104 7.00 15.11 -1.02
N LYS A 105 6.59 14.05 -0.30
CA LYS A 105 5.21 13.88 0.17
C LYS A 105 5.04 14.03 1.68
N VAL A 106 6.09 13.80 2.46
CA VAL A 106 5.95 13.66 3.92
C VAL A 106 6.73 14.73 4.68
N LEU A 107 7.96 15.01 4.24
CA LEU A 107 8.92 15.83 4.98
C LEU A 107 9.08 17.25 4.41
N GLY A 108 8.32 17.61 3.38
CA GLY A 108 8.31 18.96 2.80
C GLY A 108 9.67 19.37 2.22
N GLY A 109 10.32 18.48 1.47
CA GLY A 109 11.62 18.67 0.84
C GLY A 109 12.83 18.34 1.72
N LYS A 110 12.63 17.97 2.98
CA LYS A 110 13.74 17.59 3.88
C LYS A 110 14.21 16.16 3.61
N THR A 111 15.47 15.89 3.96
CA THR A 111 16.06 14.54 3.93
C THR A 111 15.50 13.70 5.07
N ALA A 112 15.16 12.44 4.78
CA ALA A 112 14.69 11.49 5.78
C ALA A 112 15.81 11.06 6.74
N THR A 113 15.47 10.80 8.00
CA THR A 113 16.36 10.09 8.93
C THR A 113 16.42 8.60 8.58
N ALA A 114 17.46 7.89 9.06
CA ALA A 114 17.58 6.45 8.86
C ALA A 114 16.34 5.69 9.37
N ARG A 115 15.79 6.09 10.52
CA ARG A 115 14.58 5.48 11.09
C ARG A 115 13.33 5.76 10.25
N GLN A 116 13.18 6.97 9.72
CA GLN A 116 12.08 7.31 8.81
C GLN A 116 12.11 6.48 7.53
N ARG A 117 13.30 6.31 6.95
CA ARG A 117 13.49 5.46 5.77
C ARG A 117 13.15 4.01 6.07
N GLU A 118 13.66 3.46 7.17
CA GLU A 118 13.41 2.07 7.57
C GLU A 118 11.91 1.78 7.73
N VAL A 119 11.20 2.59 8.53
CA VAL A 119 9.77 2.42 8.74
C VAL A 119 8.96 2.61 7.47
N CYS A 120 9.33 3.56 6.62
CA CYS A 120 8.67 3.74 5.33
C CYS A 120 8.91 2.56 4.40
N LEU A 121 10.11 1.98 4.43
CA LEU A 121 10.42 0.79 3.65
C LEU A 121 9.61 -0.42 4.12
N GLU A 122 9.47 -0.63 5.43
CA GLU A 122 8.60 -1.67 6.01
C GLU A 122 7.15 -1.51 5.54
N TYR A 123 6.62 -0.28 5.62
CA TYR A 123 5.26 0.04 5.16
C TYR A 123 5.08 -0.29 3.67
N VAL A 124 6.00 0.17 2.82
CA VAL A 124 5.94 -0.06 1.37
C VAL A 124 6.09 -1.56 1.05
N CYS A 125 6.93 -2.29 1.78
CA CYS A 125 7.09 -3.72 1.61
C CYS A 125 5.84 -4.51 1.99
N ALA A 126 5.11 -4.06 3.01
CA ALA A 126 3.83 -4.65 3.38
C ALA A 126 2.76 -4.44 2.27
N GLU A 127 2.79 -3.31 1.55
CA GLU A 127 1.86 -3.06 0.45
C GLU A 127 2.27 -3.75 -0.87
N ALA A 128 3.58 -3.89 -1.13
CA ALA A 128 4.13 -4.37 -2.40
C ALA A 128 3.51 -5.68 -2.94
N PRO A 129 3.16 -6.71 -2.13
CA PRO A 129 2.47 -7.90 -2.63
C PRO A 129 1.19 -7.61 -3.43
N LEU A 130 0.42 -6.58 -3.04
CA LEU A 130 -0.79 -6.16 -3.77
C LEU A 130 -0.47 -5.46 -5.10
N PHE A 131 0.73 -4.92 -5.25
CA PHE A 131 1.21 -4.37 -6.51
C PHE A 131 1.90 -5.41 -7.39
N LEU A 132 2.26 -6.56 -6.82
CA LEU A 132 2.93 -7.66 -7.50
C LEU A 132 1.95 -8.69 -8.06
N ASP A 133 1.07 -9.24 -7.22
CA ASP A 133 0.19 -10.34 -7.64
C ASP A 133 -1.07 -10.43 -6.77
N THR A 134 -1.88 -9.37 -6.80
CA THR A 134 -3.25 -9.42 -6.26
C THR A 134 -4.07 -10.59 -6.84
N PRO A 135 -3.96 -10.98 -8.12
CA PRO A 135 -4.59 -12.19 -8.66
C PRO A 135 -4.36 -13.43 -7.79
N ALA A 136 -3.10 -13.71 -7.43
CA ALA A 136 -2.77 -14.83 -6.56
C ALA A 136 -3.28 -14.66 -5.11
N ILE A 137 -3.24 -13.44 -4.58
CA ILE A 137 -3.65 -13.15 -3.19
C ILE A 137 -5.18 -13.26 -3.01
N LEU A 138 -5.95 -12.71 -3.94
CA LEU A 138 -7.41 -12.64 -3.84
C LEU A 138 -8.15 -13.71 -4.66
N GLY A 139 -7.41 -14.56 -5.38
CA GLY A 139 -7.99 -15.64 -6.18
C GLY A 139 -8.78 -15.15 -7.38
N VAL A 140 -8.34 -14.07 -8.02
CA VAL A 140 -9.00 -13.47 -9.19
C VAL A 140 -8.17 -13.68 -10.46
N PRO A 141 -8.77 -13.74 -11.67
CA PRO A 141 -8.01 -13.98 -12.91
C PRO A 141 -7.00 -12.88 -13.25
N SER A 142 -7.36 -11.63 -12.94
CA SER A 142 -6.54 -10.43 -13.14
C SER A 142 -6.98 -9.33 -12.19
N SER A 143 -6.09 -8.38 -11.89
CA SER A 143 -6.39 -7.26 -10.98
C SER A 143 -5.74 -5.96 -11.44
N LEU A 144 -6.41 -4.85 -11.15
CA LEU A 144 -5.88 -3.51 -11.31
C LEU A 144 -5.80 -2.84 -9.94
N ASN A 145 -4.58 -2.62 -9.44
CA ASN A 145 -4.37 -1.88 -8.21
C ASN A 145 -4.54 -0.38 -8.49
N CYS A 146 -5.58 0.21 -7.90
CA CYS A 146 -5.95 1.61 -8.13
C CYS A 146 -5.50 2.46 -6.94
N TYR A 147 -4.73 3.50 -7.20
CA TYR A 147 -4.27 4.43 -6.16
C TYR A 147 -4.35 5.87 -6.66
N HIS A 148 -4.44 6.85 -5.76
CA HIS A 148 -4.53 8.26 -6.13
C HIS A 148 -3.15 8.88 -6.43
N GLN A 149 -2.07 8.14 -6.15
CA GLN A 149 -0.68 8.51 -6.40
C GLN A 149 0.12 7.29 -6.87
N LEU A 150 1.25 7.53 -7.53
CA LEU A 150 2.17 6.45 -7.85
C LEU A 150 2.84 5.96 -6.56
N LEU A 151 2.74 4.66 -6.25
CA LEU A 151 3.54 4.08 -5.17
C LEU A 151 5.02 4.20 -5.55
N PRO A 152 5.94 4.59 -4.65
CA PRO A 152 7.37 4.71 -4.98
C PRO A 152 7.94 3.46 -5.67
N MET A 153 7.51 2.25 -5.28
CA MET A 153 7.96 1.01 -5.93
C MET A 153 7.27 0.67 -7.26
N ALA A 154 6.17 1.31 -7.63
CA ALA A 154 5.44 0.97 -8.84
C ALA A 154 6.32 1.12 -10.10
N GLU A 155 7.17 2.15 -10.17
CA GLU A 155 8.10 2.30 -11.30
C GLU A 155 9.03 1.09 -11.45
N LEU A 156 9.56 0.59 -10.34
CA LEU A 156 10.42 -0.60 -10.33
C LEU A 156 9.66 -1.85 -10.78
N LEU A 157 8.46 -2.06 -10.25
CA LEU A 157 7.65 -3.26 -10.48
C LEU A 157 7.12 -3.38 -11.92
N TYR A 158 6.84 -2.26 -12.58
CA TYR A 158 6.24 -2.21 -13.92
C TYR A 158 7.24 -1.78 -15.02
N SER A 159 8.51 -1.56 -14.68
CA SER A 159 9.58 -1.22 -15.65
C SER A 159 9.95 -2.40 -16.56
N ARG A 160 10.48 -2.10 -17.75
CA ARG A 160 11.06 -3.12 -18.66
C ARG A 160 12.41 -3.63 -18.11
N GLY A 161 12.68 -4.93 -18.22
CA GLY A 161 13.95 -5.55 -17.80
C GLY A 161 13.77 -6.82 -16.96
N SER A 162 14.88 -7.41 -16.51
CA SER A 162 14.91 -8.53 -15.55
C SER A 162 14.87 -8.04 -14.11
N GLY A 163 14.31 -8.83 -13.18
CA GLY A 163 14.22 -8.52 -11.75
C GLY A 163 12.84 -8.77 -11.16
N LEU A 164 12.57 -8.21 -9.97
CA LEU A 164 11.25 -8.26 -9.34
C LEU A 164 10.21 -7.57 -10.23
N ARG A 165 9.19 -8.31 -10.70
CA ARG A 165 8.16 -7.80 -11.61
C ARG A 165 6.77 -8.21 -11.16
N ALA A 166 5.81 -7.34 -11.43
CA ALA A 166 4.41 -7.67 -11.28
C ALA A 166 4.04 -8.85 -12.19
N SER A 167 3.12 -9.68 -11.71
CA SER A 167 2.48 -10.74 -12.50
C SER A 167 1.91 -10.16 -13.79
N ARG A 168 1.94 -10.94 -14.88
CA ARG A 168 1.36 -10.52 -16.17
C ARG A 168 -0.14 -10.19 -16.09
N ASN A 169 -0.81 -10.66 -15.04
CA ASN A 169 -2.23 -10.44 -14.77
C ASN A 169 -2.48 -9.30 -13.76
N GLN A 170 -1.42 -8.61 -13.32
CA GLN A 170 -1.45 -7.50 -12.39
C GLN A 170 -1.17 -6.20 -13.14
N GLY A 171 -2.01 -5.19 -12.94
CA GLY A 171 -1.81 -3.83 -13.43
C GLY A 171 -1.86 -2.79 -12.31
N HIS A 172 -1.42 -1.58 -12.62
CA HIS A 172 -1.55 -0.42 -11.75
C HIS A 172 -2.16 0.75 -12.51
N ALA A 173 -3.07 1.48 -11.87
CA ALA A 173 -3.65 2.70 -12.40
C ALA A 173 -3.68 3.81 -11.34
N ILE A 174 -3.31 5.01 -11.76
CA ILE A 174 -3.52 6.21 -10.97
C ILE A 174 -4.94 6.72 -11.27
N ILE A 175 -5.76 6.83 -10.24
CA ILE A 175 -7.14 7.35 -10.35
C ILE A 175 -7.23 8.67 -9.60
N THR A 176 -7.53 9.73 -10.31
CA THR A 176 -7.81 11.07 -9.76
C THR A 176 -9.25 11.47 -10.05
N PRO A 177 -9.89 12.28 -9.20
CA PRO A 177 -11.18 12.87 -9.51
C PRO A 177 -11.15 13.59 -10.87
N ALA A 178 -12.26 13.57 -11.60
CA ALA A 178 -12.40 14.39 -12.79
C ALA A 178 -12.41 15.88 -12.38
N GLU A 179 -11.84 16.76 -13.21
CA GLU A 179 -11.83 18.20 -12.94
C GLU A 179 -13.25 18.71 -12.64
N GLY A 180 -13.46 19.21 -11.41
CA GLY A 180 -14.73 19.79 -10.97
C GLY A 180 -15.48 19.02 -9.87
N ASP A 181 -15.10 17.77 -9.56
CA ASP A 181 -15.59 17.07 -8.36
C ASP A 181 -14.62 17.34 -7.20
N SER A 182 -15.03 18.16 -6.23
CA SER A 182 -14.30 18.38 -4.99
C SER A 182 -14.34 17.12 -4.11
N ASP A 183 -13.20 16.75 -3.53
CA ASP A 183 -12.97 15.59 -2.64
C ASP A 183 -13.76 15.65 -1.30
N ASP A 184 -14.61 16.67 -1.11
CA ASP A 184 -15.43 16.90 0.07
C ASP A 184 -16.91 16.61 -0.21
N ARG A 185 -17.34 15.37 0.05
CA ARG A 185 -18.70 15.06 0.53
C ARG A 185 -18.66 13.93 1.56
#